data_AF-A0A3D2G046-F1
#
_entry.id   AF-A0A3D2G046-F1
#
_cell.length_a   1.000
_cell.length_b   1.000
_cell.length_c   1.000
_cell.angle_alpha   90.00
_cell.angle_beta   90.00
_cell.angle_gamma   90.00
#
_symmetry.space_group_name_H-M   'P 1'
#
loop_
_entity.id
_entity.type
_entity.pdbx_description
1 polymer ?
#
loop_
_entity_poly.entity_id
_entity_poly.type
_entity_poly.pdbx_seq_one_letter_code
_entity_poly.pdbx_strand_id
1 'polypeptide(L)'
;EISNFARPGYESRHNLKYWRLDDYIGFGAAAASNIGLLRYTYTHNVREYISGVLGDKGIIAEEEELTPFDRASEYLMLGMRTAAGISREEYRSVYQSSFDKLEEMLEVFQENGWAVCDNGRWHFTPGGFLVSNVLIGVLLESQTKEKFNANPWIREAFEAKGQKVPLPTASEPYMN
;
A
#
# COMPACT_ATOMS: atom_id res chain seq x y z
N GLU A 1 2.32 -9.60 8.01
CA GLU A 1 1.71 -8.40 7.37
C GLU A 1 1.19 -7.50 8.48
N ILE A 2 0.94 -6.22 8.22
CA ILE A 2 0.67 -5.23 9.28
C ILE A 2 -0.49 -5.59 10.23
N SER A 3 -1.46 -6.38 9.76
CA SER A 3 -2.64 -6.82 10.50
C SER A 3 -2.62 -8.29 10.93
N ASN A 4 -1.59 -9.06 10.54
CA ASN A 4 -1.51 -10.49 10.87
C ASN A 4 -0.07 -11.02 10.96
N PHE A 5 0.20 -11.79 12.01
CA PHE A 5 1.48 -12.45 12.25
C PHE A 5 1.35 -13.94 11.98
N ALA A 6 2.28 -14.48 11.20
CA ALA A 6 2.34 -15.90 10.91
C ALA A 6 3.78 -16.39 10.98
N ARG A 7 3.96 -17.68 11.27
CA ARG A 7 5.24 -18.35 11.03
C ARG A 7 5.45 -18.49 9.52
N PRO A 8 6.71 -18.52 9.03
CA PRO A 8 6.98 -18.81 7.63
C PRO A 8 6.25 -20.08 7.16
N GLY A 9 5.51 -19.98 6.06
CA GLY A 9 4.71 -21.08 5.49
C GLY A 9 3.28 -21.21 6.05
N TYR A 10 2.90 -20.40 7.03
CA TYR A 10 1.55 -20.37 7.62
C TYR A 10 0.81 -19.06 7.36
N GLU A 11 1.26 -18.30 6.36
CA GLU A 11 0.63 -17.04 5.99
C GLU A 11 -0.76 -17.27 5.40
N SER A 12 -1.72 -16.39 5.72
CA SER A 12 -3.05 -16.42 5.13
C SER A 12 -2.94 -16.20 3.62
N ARG A 13 -3.17 -17.25 2.84
CA ARG A 13 -3.21 -17.20 1.37
C ARG A 13 -4.25 -16.19 0.88
N HIS A 14 -5.37 -16.08 1.59
CA HIS A 14 -6.45 -15.13 1.26
C HIS A 14 -6.01 -13.68 1.49
N ASN A 15 -5.43 -13.36 2.65
CA ASN A 15 -4.96 -12.00 2.94
C ASN A 15 -3.83 -11.61 1.98
N LEU A 16 -2.87 -12.51 1.76
CA LEU A 16 -1.75 -12.26 0.87
C LEU A 16 -2.19 -11.92 -0.55
N LYS A 17 -3.32 -12.49 -1.01
CA LYS A 17 -3.88 -12.18 -2.32
C LYS A 17 -4.21 -10.69 -2.45
N TYR A 18 -4.86 -10.11 -1.44
CA TYR A 18 -5.15 -8.68 -1.40
C TYR A 18 -3.86 -7.85 -1.28
N TRP A 19 -2.96 -8.23 -0.38
CA TRP A 19 -1.70 -7.51 -0.15
C TRP A 19 -0.78 -7.50 -1.38
N ARG A 20 -0.87 -8.51 -2.25
CA ARG A 20 -0.08 -8.64 -3.48
C ARG A 20 -0.76 -8.06 -4.71
N LEU A 21 -1.97 -7.51 -4.57
CA LEU A 21 -2.80 -7.04 -5.69
C LEU A 21 -3.08 -8.12 -6.74
N ASP A 22 -3.16 -9.38 -6.31
CA ASP A 22 -3.53 -10.49 -7.20
C ASP A 22 -5.03 -10.40 -7.54
N ASP A 23 -5.39 -10.68 -8.79
CA ASP A 23 -6.78 -10.66 -9.27
C ASP A 23 -7.70 -11.58 -8.46
N TYR A 24 -8.84 -11.06 -8.01
CA TYR A 24 -9.85 -11.81 -7.29
C TYR A 24 -11.28 -11.47 -7.70
N ILE A 25 -12.15 -12.46 -7.55
CA ILE A 25 -13.60 -12.31 -7.71
C ILE A 25 -14.24 -12.68 -6.37
N GLY A 26 -15.02 -11.75 -5.83
CA GLY A 26 -15.89 -11.99 -4.69
C GLY A 26 -17.26 -12.49 -5.15
N PHE A 27 -17.92 -13.32 -4.34
CA PHE A 27 -19.28 -13.78 -4.57
C PHE A 27 -20.15 -13.51 -3.34
N GLY A 28 -21.42 -13.22 -3.56
CA GLY A 28 -22.37 -12.82 -2.52
C GLY A 28 -22.69 -11.33 -2.52
N ALA A 29 -23.75 -10.96 -1.81
CA ALA A 29 -24.09 -9.55 -1.60
C ALA A 29 -22.92 -8.79 -0.94
N ALA A 30 -22.71 -7.55 -1.35
CA ALA A 30 -21.60 -6.69 -0.93
C ALA A 30 -20.18 -7.21 -1.27
N ALA A 31 -20.04 -8.33 -1.98
CA ALA A 31 -18.72 -8.83 -2.33
C ALA A 31 -18.02 -7.89 -3.32
N ALA A 32 -16.74 -7.63 -3.07
CA ALA A 32 -15.88 -6.87 -3.96
C ALA A 32 -15.10 -7.81 -4.87
N SER A 33 -14.76 -7.32 -6.06
CA SER A 33 -13.90 -7.97 -7.03
C SER A 33 -12.89 -6.97 -7.58
N ASN A 34 -11.73 -7.48 -7.96
CA ASN A 34 -10.66 -6.70 -8.55
C ASN A 34 -9.94 -7.55 -9.60
N ILE A 35 -10.10 -7.23 -10.87
CA ILE A 35 -9.50 -7.99 -11.97
C ILE A 35 -8.86 -7.01 -12.97
N GLY A 36 -7.56 -7.14 -13.18
CA GLY A 36 -6.80 -6.26 -14.06
C GLY A 36 -6.89 -4.81 -13.58
N LEU A 37 -7.59 -3.96 -14.34
CA LEU A 37 -7.82 -2.55 -13.99
C LEU A 37 -9.29 -2.27 -13.64
N LEU A 38 -10.13 -3.29 -13.45
CA LEU A 38 -11.53 -3.11 -13.08
C LEU A 38 -11.75 -3.55 -11.62
N ARG A 39 -12.26 -2.64 -10.81
CA ARG A 39 -12.76 -2.90 -9.47
C ARG A 39 -14.26 -2.74 -9.45
N TYR A 40 -14.98 -3.66 -8.82
CA TYR A 40 -16.43 -3.54 -8.67
C TYR A 40 -16.94 -4.23 -7.42
N THR A 41 -18.14 -3.85 -7.00
CA THR A 41 -18.87 -4.47 -5.89
C THR A 41 -20.25 -4.93 -6.33
N TYR A 42 -20.76 -5.97 -5.68
CA TYR A 42 -22.17 -6.35 -5.81
C TYR A 42 -23.06 -5.58 -4.82
N THR A 43 -24.35 -5.45 -5.16
CA THR A 43 -25.35 -4.84 -4.28
C THR A 43 -25.27 -5.38 -2.85
N HIS A 44 -25.35 -4.46 -1.89
CA HIS A 44 -25.37 -4.78 -0.46
C HIS A 44 -26.73 -5.38 -0.03
N ASN A 45 -27.78 -5.19 -0.83
CA ASN A 45 -29.09 -5.72 -0.54
C ASN A 45 -29.15 -7.19 -0.97
N VAL A 46 -29.20 -8.08 0.03
CA VAL A 46 -29.26 -9.54 -0.18
C VAL A 46 -30.43 -9.97 -1.07
N ARG A 47 -31.59 -9.32 -0.95
CA ARG A 47 -32.77 -9.66 -1.79
C ARG A 47 -32.55 -9.26 -3.24
N GLU A 48 -31.98 -8.07 -3.46
CA GLU A 48 -31.62 -7.62 -4.80
C GLU A 48 -30.57 -8.54 -5.42
N TYR A 49 -29.52 -8.89 -4.66
CA TYR A 49 -28.49 -9.83 -5.10
C TYR A 49 -29.09 -11.18 -5.53
N ILE A 50 -29.91 -11.80 -4.65
CA ILE A 50 -30.56 -13.08 -4.96
C ILE A 50 -31.45 -12.96 -6.19
N SER A 51 -32.29 -11.92 -6.27
CA SER A 51 -33.20 -11.74 -7.40
C SER A 51 -32.48 -11.39 -8.71
N GLY A 52 -31.33 -10.71 -8.64
CA GLY A 52 -30.51 -10.36 -9.79
C GLY A 52 -29.70 -11.54 -10.31
N VAL A 53 -29.12 -12.36 -9.41
CA VAL A 53 -28.43 -13.60 -9.80
C VAL A 53 -29.39 -14.63 -10.40
N LEU A 54 -30.61 -14.75 -9.88
CA LEU A 54 -31.60 -15.73 -10.33
C LEU A 54 -32.46 -15.24 -11.52
N GLY A 55 -32.35 -13.98 -11.91
CA GLY A 55 -33.10 -13.38 -13.02
C GLY A 55 -32.18 -12.63 -13.97
N ASP A 56 -32.77 -11.75 -14.80
CA ASP A 56 -32.03 -10.97 -15.80
C ASP A 56 -31.75 -9.52 -15.34
N LYS A 57 -31.50 -9.32 -14.04
CA LYS A 57 -31.17 -7.99 -13.48
C LYS A 57 -29.70 -7.89 -13.11
N GLY A 58 -29.10 -6.74 -13.38
CA GLY A 58 -27.73 -6.44 -12.95
C GLY A 58 -27.58 -6.45 -11.42
N ILE A 59 -26.42 -6.89 -10.95
CA ILE A 59 -26.08 -6.99 -9.52
C ILE A 59 -24.91 -6.09 -9.12
N ILE A 60 -24.28 -5.41 -10.07
CA ILE A 60 -23.19 -4.45 -9.84
C ILE A 60 -23.75 -3.21 -9.18
N ALA A 61 -23.14 -2.80 -8.06
CA ALA A 61 -23.51 -1.59 -7.33
C ALA A 61 -22.55 -0.44 -7.63
N GLU A 62 -21.26 -0.72 -7.58
CA GLU A 62 -20.20 0.25 -7.86
C GLU A 62 -19.18 -0.41 -8.77
N GLU A 63 -18.63 0.37 -9.71
CA GLU A 63 -17.52 -0.01 -10.56
C GLU A 63 -16.57 1.16 -10.75
N GLU A 64 -15.28 0.84 -10.85
CA GLU A 64 -14.19 1.80 -11.00
C GLU A 64 -13.15 1.21 -11.96
N GLU A 65 -12.81 1.99 -12.99
CA GLU A 65 -11.64 1.72 -13.83
C GLU A 65 -10.42 2.39 -13.22
N LEU A 66 -9.41 1.59 -12.93
CA LEU A 66 -8.17 2.01 -12.30
C LEU A 66 -7.14 2.37 -13.36
N THR A 67 -6.46 3.48 -13.16
CA THR A 67 -5.34 3.86 -14.01
C THR A 67 -4.09 3.03 -13.64
N PRO A 68 -3.09 2.95 -14.54
CA PRO A 68 -1.78 2.40 -14.17
C PRO A 68 -1.13 3.11 -12.98
N PHE A 69 -1.41 4.40 -12.81
CA PHE A 69 -0.92 5.20 -11.67
C PHE A 69 -1.60 4.79 -10.36
N ASP A 70 -2.92 4.54 -10.38
CA ASP A 70 -3.64 4.03 -9.20
C ASP A 70 -3.06 2.69 -8.76
N ARG A 71 -2.76 1.80 -9.73
CA ARG A 71 -2.10 0.51 -9.43
C ARG A 71 -0.70 0.65 -8.86
N ALA A 72 0.10 1.56 -9.40
CA ALA A 72 1.42 1.86 -8.85
C ALA A 72 1.31 2.35 -7.40
N SER A 73 0.37 3.25 -7.13
CA SER A 73 0.10 3.80 -5.79
C SER A 73 -0.36 2.70 -4.81
N GLU A 74 -1.28 1.84 -5.24
CA GLU A 74 -1.75 0.72 -4.42
C GLU A 74 -0.65 -0.29 -4.11
N TYR A 75 0.25 -0.56 -5.06
CA TYR A 75 1.38 -1.44 -4.84
C TYR A 75 2.32 -0.93 -3.75
N LEU A 76 2.60 0.37 -3.74
CA LEU A 76 3.35 0.99 -2.64
C LEU A 76 2.59 0.89 -1.32
N MET A 77 1.33 1.29 -1.34
CA MET A 77 0.46 1.36 -0.17
C MET A 77 0.32 -0.01 0.52
N LEU A 78 0.10 -1.07 -0.25
CA LEU A 78 -0.10 -2.42 0.27
C LEU A 78 1.22 -3.16 0.46
N GLY A 79 2.15 -3.06 -0.48
CA GLY A 79 3.43 -3.77 -0.44
C GLY A 79 4.26 -3.38 0.78
N MET A 80 4.36 -2.07 1.07
CA MET A 80 5.09 -1.56 2.24
C MET A 80 4.45 -1.91 3.58
N ARG A 81 3.18 -2.35 3.60
CA ARG A 81 2.52 -2.92 4.79
C ARG A 81 2.87 -4.40 5.02
N THR A 82 3.66 -5.00 4.13
CA THR A 82 4.14 -6.37 4.27
C THR A 82 5.63 -6.40 4.59
N ALA A 83 6.08 -7.46 5.26
CA ALA A 83 7.52 -7.68 5.48
C ALA A 83 8.28 -7.96 4.18
N ALA A 84 7.58 -8.32 3.09
CA ALA A 84 8.19 -8.50 1.77
C ALA A 84 8.51 -7.17 1.08
N GLY A 85 7.77 -6.11 1.42
CA GLY A 85 7.95 -4.77 0.86
C GLY A 85 7.73 -4.70 -0.65
N ILE A 86 8.46 -3.80 -1.30
CA ILE A 86 8.33 -3.44 -2.71
C ILE A 86 9.66 -3.61 -3.46
N SER A 87 9.61 -3.77 -4.77
CA SER A 87 10.75 -3.93 -5.65
C SER A 87 10.79 -2.84 -6.71
N ARG A 88 11.98 -2.28 -6.96
CA ARG A 88 12.23 -1.34 -8.06
C ARG A 88 11.88 -1.99 -9.42
N GLU A 89 12.24 -3.26 -9.59
CA GLU A 89 12.04 -4.00 -10.83
C GLU A 89 10.56 -4.28 -11.10
N GLU A 90 9.83 -4.77 -10.11
CA GLU A 90 8.38 -4.98 -10.21
C GLU A 90 7.67 -3.65 -10.48
N TYR A 91 8.07 -2.59 -9.77
CA TYR A 91 7.45 -1.29 -9.92
C TYR A 91 7.57 -0.73 -11.35
N ARG A 92 8.76 -0.85 -11.94
CA ARG A 92 9.02 -0.41 -13.32
C ARG A 92 8.40 -1.32 -14.37
N SER A 93 8.49 -2.64 -14.20
CA SER A 93 8.05 -3.60 -15.22
C SER A 93 6.52 -3.79 -15.25
N VAL A 94 5.89 -3.85 -14.07
CA VAL A 94 4.45 -4.10 -13.95
C VAL A 94 3.64 -2.81 -14.10
N TYR A 95 4.07 -1.72 -13.46
CA TYR A 95 3.30 -0.47 -13.41
C TYR A 95 3.86 0.64 -14.30
N GLN A 96 4.92 0.36 -15.07
CA GLN A 96 5.50 1.27 -16.07
C GLN A 96 5.80 2.67 -15.52
N SER A 97 6.17 2.74 -14.24
CA SER A 97 6.34 3.99 -13.49
C SER A 97 7.79 4.17 -13.04
N SER A 98 8.27 5.41 -12.98
CA SER A 98 9.63 5.68 -12.47
C SER A 98 9.71 5.47 -10.96
N PHE A 99 10.79 4.82 -10.52
CA PHE A 99 11.07 4.54 -9.12
C PHE A 99 12.05 5.55 -8.49
N ASP A 100 12.59 6.48 -9.28
CA ASP A 100 13.78 7.26 -8.90
C ASP A 100 13.50 8.14 -7.66
N LYS A 101 12.37 8.86 -7.65
CA LYS A 101 11.95 9.65 -6.48
C LYS A 101 11.63 8.80 -5.26
N LEU A 102 11.02 7.63 -5.47
CA LEU A 102 10.69 6.72 -4.37
C LEU A 102 11.96 6.23 -3.70
N GLU A 103 12.97 5.95 -4.51
CA GLU A 103 14.27 5.52 -4.03
C GLU A 103 15.00 6.58 -3.23
N GLU A 104 15.00 7.83 -3.69
CA GLU A 104 15.54 8.95 -2.90
C GLU A 104 14.89 9.02 -1.51
N MET A 105 13.58 8.82 -1.40
CA MET A 105 12.88 8.79 -0.11
C MET A 105 13.25 7.55 0.72
N LEU A 106 13.35 6.38 0.09
CA LEU A 106 13.69 5.11 0.75
C LEU A 106 15.13 5.10 1.27
N GLU A 107 16.06 5.75 0.57
CA GLU A 107 17.43 5.95 1.03
C GLU A 107 17.47 6.80 2.31
N VAL A 108 16.70 7.89 2.38
CA VAL A 108 16.55 8.69 3.60
C VAL A 108 15.95 7.85 4.74
N PHE A 109 14.96 7.01 4.45
CA PHE A 109 14.38 6.10 5.45
C PHE A 109 15.41 5.08 5.94
N GLN A 110 16.29 4.61 5.08
CA GLN A 110 17.36 3.68 5.44
C GLN A 110 18.41 4.32 6.33
N GLU A 111 18.83 5.54 6.02
CA GLU A 111 19.76 6.31 6.86
C GLU A 111 19.23 6.46 8.29
N ASN A 112 17.92 6.67 8.42
CA ASN A 112 17.21 6.76 9.70
C ASN A 112 16.86 5.39 10.32
N GLY A 113 17.16 4.28 9.64
CA GLY A 113 16.90 2.92 10.13
C GLY A 113 15.43 2.50 10.09
N TRP A 114 14.60 3.14 9.28
CA TRP A 114 13.18 2.83 9.10
C TRP A 114 12.92 1.88 7.95
N ALA A 115 13.78 1.87 6.94
CA ALA A 115 13.72 0.94 5.82
C ALA A 115 15.06 0.24 5.60
N VAL A 116 15.04 -0.88 4.89
CA VAL A 116 16.24 -1.56 4.39
C VAL A 116 15.96 -2.08 2.98
N CYS A 117 17.02 -2.19 2.18
CA CYS A 117 16.98 -2.80 0.86
C CYS A 117 17.74 -4.14 0.86
N ASP A 118 17.00 -5.24 0.77
CA ASP A 118 17.55 -6.59 0.69
C ASP A 118 17.23 -7.21 -0.68
N ASN A 119 18.26 -7.61 -1.42
CA ASN A 119 18.11 -8.23 -2.75
C ASN A 119 17.25 -7.43 -3.74
N GLY A 120 17.37 -6.09 -3.73
CA GLY A 120 16.60 -5.20 -4.60
C GLY A 120 15.14 -4.97 -4.16
N ARG A 121 14.77 -5.42 -2.96
CA ARG A 121 13.48 -5.17 -2.33
C ARG A 121 13.62 -4.27 -1.11
N TRP A 122 12.83 -3.22 -1.09
CA TRP A 122 12.71 -2.27 0.00
C TRP A 122 11.58 -2.68 0.94
N HIS A 123 11.86 -2.81 2.23
CA HIS A 123 10.83 -3.02 3.25
C HIS A 123 11.16 -2.26 4.53
N PHE A 124 10.15 -2.05 5.37
CA PHE A 124 10.36 -1.40 6.65
C PHE A 124 11.11 -2.32 7.64
N THR A 125 11.91 -1.71 8.49
CA THR A 125 12.42 -2.33 9.71
C THR A 125 11.29 -2.42 10.75
N PRO A 126 11.46 -3.16 11.86
CA PRO A 126 10.49 -3.12 12.96
C PRO A 126 10.17 -1.71 13.44
N GLY A 127 11.16 -0.80 13.45
CA GLY A 127 10.96 0.61 13.79
C GLY A 127 10.14 1.36 12.74
N GLY A 128 10.43 1.16 11.45
CA GLY A 128 9.65 1.77 10.36
C GLY A 128 8.20 1.30 10.34
N PHE A 129 7.92 0.05 10.72
CA PHE A 129 6.56 -0.45 10.85
C PHE A 129 5.72 0.32 11.88
N LEU A 130 6.33 0.82 12.96
CA LEU A 130 5.60 1.58 13.98
C LEU A 130 5.07 2.92 13.47
N VAL A 131 5.71 3.48 12.42
CA VAL A 131 5.36 4.76 11.80
C VAL A 131 4.95 4.59 10.33
N SER A 132 4.58 3.36 9.93
CA SER A 132 4.43 3.00 8.51
C SER A 132 3.39 3.85 7.78
N ASN A 133 2.32 4.27 8.45
CA ASN A 133 1.29 5.10 7.82
C ASN A 133 1.86 6.44 7.33
N VAL A 134 2.73 7.06 8.14
CA VAL A 134 3.39 8.33 7.78
C VAL A 134 4.38 8.11 6.64
N LEU A 135 5.23 7.08 6.76
CA LEU A 135 6.24 6.76 5.73
C LEU A 135 5.61 6.39 4.38
N ILE A 136 4.50 5.65 4.40
CA ILE A 136 3.75 5.32 3.18
C ILE A 136 3.13 6.59 2.59
N GLY A 137 2.56 7.48 3.41
CA GLY A 137 2.05 8.77 2.94
C GLY A 137 3.10 9.59 2.20
N VAL A 138 4.31 9.67 2.75
CA VAL A 138 5.47 10.31 2.11
C VAL A 138 5.79 9.69 0.75
N LEU A 139 5.83 8.36 0.65
CA LEU A 139 6.08 7.67 -0.61
C LEU A 139 5.01 7.99 -1.65
N LEU A 140 3.73 7.98 -1.26
CA LEU A 140 2.61 8.30 -2.16
C LEU A 140 2.67 9.76 -2.64
N GLU A 141 2.96 10.72 -1.75
CA GLU A 141 3.15 12.12 -2.12
C GLU A 141 4.31 12.31 -3.10
N SER A 142 5.40 11.54 -2.95
CA SER A 142 6.55 11.65 -3.85
C SER A 142 6.25 11.22 -5.30
N GLN A 143 5.20 10.40 -5.51
CA GLN A 143 4.73 10.02 -6.84
C GLN A 143 4.04 11.18 -7.55
N THR A 144 3.44 12.11 -6.81
CA THR A 144 2.77 13.28 -7.38
C THR A 144 3.78 14.43 -7.58
N LYS A 145 3.47 15.38 -8.47
CA LYS A 145 4.28 16.60 -8.62
C LYS A 145 3.98 17.64 -7.53
N GLU A 146 3.16 17.29 -6.54
CA GLU A 146 2.72 18.22 -5.50
C GLU A 146 3.83 18.48 -4.48
N LYS A 147 3.69 19.59 -3.75
CA LYS A 147 4.64 19.95 -2.70
C LYS A 147 4.47 18.96 -1.55
N PHE A 148 5.55 18.23 -1.28
CA PHE A 148 5.76 17.42 -0.09
C PHE A 148 5.24 18.14 1.17
N ASN A 149 4.17 17.61 1.80
CA ASN A 149 3.58 18.20 2.99
C ASN A 149 3.76 17.27 4.19
N ALA A 150 5.01 16.90 4.43
CA ALA A 150 5.35 16.09 5.59
C ALA A 150 5.16 16.82 6.91
N ASN A 151 4.86 16.04 7.96
CA ASN A 151 4.87 16.52 9.33
C ASN A 151 6.29 17.04 9.72
N PRO A 152 6.41 17.90 10.75
CA PRO A 152 7.69 18.52 11.10
C PRO A 152 8.81 17.51 11.38
N TRP A 153 8.50 16.41 12.07
CA TRP A 153 9.45 15.36 12.40
C TRP A 153 10.04 14.66 11.17
N ILE A 154 9.22 14.36 10.16
CA ILE A 154 9.70 13.81 8.90
C ILE A 154 10.59 14.83 8.17
N ARG A 155 10.22 16.13 8.17
CA ARG A 155 11.04 17.17 7.54
C ARG A 155 12.43 17.24 8.15
N GLU A 156 12.53 17.16 9.48
CA GLU A 156 13.82 17.11 10.17
C GLU A 156 14.67 15.93 9.68
N ALA A 157 14.06 14.76 9.46
CA ALA A 157 14.77 13.60 8.92
C ALA A 157 15.31 13.80 7.50
N PHE A 158 14.61 14.58 6.66
CA PHE A 158 15.10 14.98 5.34
C PHE A 158 16.17 16.10 5.41
N GLU A 159 16.15 16.94 6.44
CA GLU A 159 17.09 18.06 6.62
C GLU A 159 18.38 17.65 7.36
N ALA A 160 18.36 16.55 8.11
CA ALA A 160 19.40 16.13 9.04
C ALA A 160 20.74 15.66 8.41
N LYS A 161 20.87 15.64 7.07
CA LYS A 161 22.11 15.33 6.32
C LYS A 161 22.97 14.21 6.93
N GLY A 162 22.37 13.04 7.18
CA GLY A 162 23.08 11.86 7.69
C GLY A 162 23.14 11.72 9.22
N GLN A 163 22.50 12.60 9.99
CA GLN A 163 22.23 12.36 11.41
C GLN A 163 20.91 11.60 11.58
N LYS A 164 20.94 10.51 12.36
CA LYS A 164 19.74 9.70 12.64
C LYS A 164 18.75 10.48 13.47
N VAL A 165 17.52 10.58 12.98
CA VAL A 165 16.39 11.11 13.74
C VAL A 165 15.69 9.95 14.46
N PRO A 166 15.62 9.95 15.80
CA PRO A 166 14.92 8.91 16.54
C PRO A 166 13.42 8.93 16.23
N LEU A 167 12.76 7.77 16.36
CA LEU A 167 11.31 7.69 16.26
C LEU A 167 10.65 8.59 17.32
N PRO A 168 9.55 9.27 16.98
CA PRO A 168 8.87 10.16 17.91
C PRO A 168 8.28 9.31 19.03
N THR A 169 8.31 9.86 20.24
CA THR A 169 7.72 9.18 21.41
C THR A 169 6.22 9.44 21.44
N ALA A 170 5.43 8.51 22.00
CA ALA A 170 3.96 8.59 22.02
C ALA A 170 3.39 9.86 22.72
N SER A 171 4.24 10.66 23.36
CA SER A 171 3.90 11.94 23.99
C SER A 171 3.97 13.15 23.05
N GLU A 172 4.40 13.00 21.79
CA GLU A 172 4.48 14.12 20.84
C GLU A 172 3.20 14.24 19.99
N PRO A 173 2.61 15.46 19.86
CA PRO A 173 1.26 15.67 19.34
C PRO A 173 1.20 15.74 17.80
N TYR A 174 1.70 14.71 17.10
CA TYR A 174 1.79 14.71 15.62
C TYR A 174 0.96 13.64 14.91
N MET A 175 -0.03 13.04 15.59
CA MET A 175 -1.06 12.21 14.98
C MET A 175 -2.31 13.06 14.69
N ASN A 176 -2.26 13.84 13.62
CA ASN A 176 -3.45 14.37 12.93
C ASN A 176 -3.31 14.08 11.43
#